data_AF-A0A7H4M780-F1
#
_entry.id   AF-A0A7H4M780-F1
#
_cell.length_a   1.000
_cell.length_b   1.000
_cell.length_c   1.000
_cell.angle_alpha   90.00
_cell.angle_beta   90.00
_cell.angle_gamma   90.00
#
_symmetry.space_group_name_H-M   'P 1'
#
loop_
_entity.id
_entity.type
_entity.pdbx_description
1 polymer ?
#
loop_
_entity_poly.entity_id
_entity_poly.type
_entity_poly.pdbx_seq_one_letter_code
_entity_poly.pdbx_strand_id
1 'polypeptide(L)'
;MTTQSSPVITDMKVIPVAGQDSMLLNIGGAHNAYFTRNIVVLTDSAGNTGVGEAPGGEVIYQTLVEAIPMVLGQEIARLNKVVQQVHKGNQAADF
;
A
#
# COMPACT_ATOMS: atom_id res chain seq x y z
N MET A 1 12.52 1.76 29.61
CA MET A 1 11.81 1.43 28.36
C MET A 1 10.39 1.06 28.74
N THR A 2 9.42 1.90 28.42
CA THR A 2 8.01 1.67 28.77
C THR A 2 7.43 0.58 27.87
N THR A 3 7.06 -0.55 28.44
CA THR A 3 6.48 -1.72 27.76
C THR A 3 4.98 -1.56 27.42
N GLN A 4 4.48 -0.32 27.33
CA GLN A 4 3.04 -0.02 27.27
C GLN A 4 2.59 0.79 26.05
N SER A 5 3.49 1.25 25.17
CA SER A 5 3.11 1.99 23.96
C SER A 5 2.98 1.06 22.75
N SER A 6 1.91 1.22 21.96
CA SER A 6 1.77 0.55 20.66
C SER A 6 2.91 0.99 19.73
N PRO A 7 3.48 0.08 18.90
CA PRO A 7 4.48 0.48 17.91
C PRO A 7 3.93 1.55 16.97
N VAL A 8 4.81 2.48 16.58
CA VAL A 8 4.49 3.60 15.71
C VAL A 8 5.12 3.36 14.35
N ILE A 9 4.40 3.64 13.26
CA ILE A 9 4.93 3.52 11.91
C ILE A 9 6.00 4.61 11.69
N THR A 10 7.22 4.20 11.36
CA THR A 10 8.38 5.07 11.19
C THR A 10 8.77 5.27 9.73
N ASP A 11 8.43 4.33 8.85
CA ASP A 11 8.73 4.40 7.42
C ASP A 11 7.61 3.74 6.60
N MET A 12 7.38 4.27 5.40
CA MET A 12 6.46 3.71 4.41
C MET A 12 7.05 3.90 3.01
N LYS A 13 7.16 2.80 2.26
CA LYS A 13 7.58 2.80 0.85
C LYS A 13 6.47 2.23 -0.01
N VAL A 14 6.31 2.81 -1.20
CA VAL A 14 5.44 2.30 -2.27
C VAL A 14 6.32 1.97 -3.46
N ILE A 15 6.34 0.71 -3.86
CA ILE A 15 7.29 0.17 -4.83
C ILE A 15 6.51 -0.48 -5.98
N PRO A 16 6.47 0.13 -7.18
CA PRO A 16 5.90 -0.52 -8.35
C PRO A 16 6.81 -1.67 -8.78
N VAL A 17 6.22 -2.83 -9.03
CA VAL A 17 6.93 -4.03 -9.48
C VAL A 17 6.26 -4.62 -10.72
N ALA A 18 7.03 -5.38 -11.49
CA ALA A 18 6.54 -6.15 -12.61
C ALA A 18 6.95 -7.62 -12.48
N GLY A 19 6.05 -8.54 -12.82
CA GLY A 19 6.30 -9.97 -12.91
C GLY A 19 5.95 -10.49 -14.31
N GLN A 20 6.49 -11.64 -14.69
CA GLN A 20 6.14 -12.27 -15.96
C GLN A 20 4.78 -12.97 -15.88
N ASP A 21 4.03 -12.95 -16.97
CA ASP A 21 2.76 -13.66 -17.11
C ASP A 21 2.74 -14.55 -18.35
N SER A 22 1.86 -15.56 -18.34
CA SER A 22 1.52 -16.34 -19.52
C SER A 22 0.54 -15.59 -20.41
N MET A 23 0.39 -16.01 -21.67
CA MET A 23 -0.58 -15.41 -22.60
C MET A 23 -2.00 -15.93 -22.33
N LEU A 24 -2.56 -15.59 -21.16
CA LEU A 24 -3.91 -15.97 -20.77
C LEU A 24 -4.96 -15.18 -21.57
N LEU A 25 -5.96 -15.87 -22.10
CA LEU A 25 -7.07 -15.27 -22.87
C LEU A 25 -8.30 -15.09 -21.96
N ASN A 26 -8.94 -13.92 -22.04
CA ASN A 26 -10.18 -13.62 -21.34
C ASN A 26 -11.05 -12.64 -22.16
N ILE A 27 -12.23 -12.25 -21.65
CA ILE A 27 -13.15 -11.36 -22.39
C ILE A 27 -12.57 -9.97 -22.71
N GLY A 28 -11.60 -9.51 -21.92
CA GLY A 28 -10.86 -8.26 -22.15
C GLY A 28 -9.70 -8.38 -23.13
N GLY A 29 -9.44 -9.58 -23.68
CA GLY A 29 -8.38 -9.84 -24.66
C GLY A 29 -7.38 -10.88 -24.19
N ALA A 30 -6.08 -10.58 -24.37
CA ALA A 30 -4.99 -11.43 -23.94
C ALA A 30 -4.11 -10.69 -22.92
N HIS A 31 -3.58 -11.41 -21.93
CA HIS A 31 -2.64 -10.84 -20.98
C HIS A 31 -1.36 -10.37 -21.68
N ASN A 32 -0.78 -9.28 -21.17
CA ASN A 32 0.56 -8.85 -21.55
C ASN A 32 1.61 -9.83 -21.01
N ALA A 33 2.83 -9.79 -21.55
CA ALA A 33 3.95 -10.60 -21.06
C ALA A 33 4.37 -10.26 -19.61
N TYR A 34 3.96 -9.09 -19.12
CA TYR A 34 4.20 -8.64 -17.75
C TYR A 34 2.91 -8.15 -17.08
N PHE A 35 2.71 -8.55 -15.84
CA PHE A 35 1.72 -7.96 -14.94
C PHE A 35 2.41 -6.98 -13.98
N THR A 36 1.67 -5.98 -13.49
CA THR A 36 2.20 -4.96 -12.58
C THR A 36 1.47 -4.99 -11.24
N ARG A 37 2.19 -4.67 -10.16
CA ARG A 37 1.68 -4.57 -8.79
C ARG A 37 2.31 -3.37 -8.09
N ASN A 38 1.64 -2.88 -7.06
CA ASN A 38 2.20 -1.89 -6.14
C ASN A 38 2.43 -2.58 -4.78
N ILE A 39 3.66 -2.56 -4.28
CA ILE A 39 4.03 -3.12 -2.97
C ILE A 39 4.17 -1.98 -1.96
N VAL A 40 3.44 -2.10 -0.84
CA VAL A 40 3.64 -1.23 0.32
C VAL A 40 4.54 -1.95 1.32
N VAL A 41 5.58 -1.26 1.80
CA VAL A 41 6.47 -1.74 2.85
C VAL A 41 6.46 -0.73 3.99
N LEU A 42 6.07 -1.18 5.19
CA LEU A 42 6.04 -0.38 6.42
C LEU A 42 7.13 -0.84 7.37
N THR A 43 7.75 0.09 8.08
CA THR A 43 8.61 -0.20 9.23
C THR A 43 8.02 0.46 10.47
N ASP A 44 8.06 -0.21 11.61
CA ASP A 44 7.61 0.35 12.89
C ASP A 44 8.76 0.66 13.85
N SER A 45 8.44 1.33 14.96
CA SER A 45 9.39 1.69 16.01
C SER A 45 9.92 0.49 16.82
N ALA A 46 9.31 -0.70 16.67
CA ALA A 46 9.78 -1.94 17.28
C ALA A 46 10.72 -2.72 16.33
N GLY A 47 10.97 -2.22 15.13
CA GLY A 47 11.85 -2.83 14.13
C GLY A 47 11.17 -3.90 13.27
N ASN A 48 9.83 -4.02 13.32
CA ASN A 48 9.10 -4.95 12.46
C ASN A 48 8.88 -4.36 11.08
N THR A 49 8.71 -5.24 10.09
CA THR A 49 8.33 -4.89 8.72
C THR A 49 6.97 -5.49 8.37
N GLY A 50 6.04 -4.65 7.92
CA GLY A 50 4.76 -5.07 7.36
C GLY A 50 4.75 -4.88 5.86
N VAL A 51 4.08 -5.78 5.13
CA VAL A 51 3.96 -5.70 3.67
C VAL A 51 2.51 -5.83 3.20
N GLY A 52 2.18 -5.15 2.11
CA GLY A 52 0.89 -5.25 1.44
C GLY A 52 1.05 -5.15 -0.07
N GLU A 53 0.12 -5.75 -0.80
CA GLU A 53 0.16 -5.81 -2.26
C GLU A 53 -1.19 -5.39 -2.85
N ALA A 54 -1.15 -4.54 -3.86
CA ALA A 54 -2.31 -4.07 -4.61
C ALA A 54 -2.09 -4.25 -6.13
N PRO A 55 -3.16 -4.17 -6.94
CA PRO A 55 -3.02 -4.05 -8.39
C PRO A 55 -2.04 -2.93 -8.78
N GLY A 56 -1.36 -3.14 -9.91
CA GLY A 56 -0.52 -2.11 -10.51
C GLY A 56 -1.33 -0.96 -11.09
N GLY A 57 -0.63 0.02 -11.64
CA GLY A 57 -1.23 1.23 -12.23
C GLY A 57 -0.86 2.50 -11.49
N GLU A 58 -0.74 3.58 -12.25
CA GLU A 58 -0.23 4.88 -11.77
C GLU A 58 -1.19 5.52 -10.75
N VAL A 59 -2.50 5.40 -10.99
CA VAL A 59 -3.53 5.94 -10.08
C VAL A 59 -3.37 5.36 -8.67
N ILE A 60 -3.29 4.03 -8.55
CA ILE A 60 -3.11 3.36 -7.26
C ILE A 60 -1.75 3.71 -6.66
N TYR A 61 -0.69 3.75 -7.47
CA TYR A 61 0.64 4.13 -7.02
C TYR A 61 0.63 5.52 -6.37
N GLN A 62 0.13 6.53 -7.07
CA GLN A 62 0.07 7.90 -6.57
C GLN A 62 -0.84 8.03 -5.35
N THR A 63 -1.99 7.35 -5.35
CA THR A 63 -2.89 7.31 -4.19
C THR A 63 -2.19 6.79 -2.93
N LEU A 64 -1.34 5.76 -3.06
CA LEU A 64 -0.56 5.20 -1.94
C LEU A 64 0.58 6.13 -1.53
N VAL A 65 1.25 6.80 -2.48
CA VAL A 65 2.31 7.78 -2.21
C VAL A 65 1.75 8.99 -1.45
N GLU A 66 0.60 9.52 -1.89
CA GLU A 66 -0.10 10.63 -1.23
C GLU A 66 -0.62 10.27 0.17
N ALA A 67 -0.86 8.98 0.43
CA ALA A 67 -1.28 8.49 1.74
C ALA A 67 -0.13 8.40 2.76
N ILE A 68 1.15 8.38 2.34
CA ILE A 68 2.32 8.29 3.23
C ILE A 68 2.25 9.26 4.42
N PRO A 69 2.03 10.58 4.25
CA PRO A 69 1.95 11.52 5.37
C PRO A 69 0.80 11.25 6.35
N MET A 70 -0.25 10.53 5.92
CA MET A 70 -1.37 10.14 6.79
C MET A 70 -1.04 8.91 7.65
N VAL A 71 -0.06 8.11 7.22
CA VAL A 71 0.33 6.83 7.83
C VAL A 71 1.53 6.99 8.76
N LEU A 72 2.54 7.78 8.37
CA LEU A 72 3.73 7.99 9.19
C LEU A 72 3.36 8.60 10.55
N GLY A 73 4.00 8.10 11.61
CA GLY A 73 3.76 8.56 12.98
C GLY A 73 2.47 8.04 13.63
N GLN A 74 1.66 7.24 12.93
CA GLN A 74 0.49 6.59 13.53
C GLN A 74 0.86 5.34 14.31
N GLU A 75 0.20 5.12 15.44
CA GLU A 75 0.25 3.86 16.19
C GLU A 75 -0.45 2.75 15.40
N ILE A 76 0.15 1.56 15.34
CA ILE A 76 -0.44 0.40 14.64
C ILE A 76 -1.83 0.06 15.20
N ALA A 77 -2.05 0.23 16.50
CA ALA A 77 -3.35 -0.01 17.14
C ALA A 77 -4.50 0.85 16.57
N ARG A 78 -4.18 1.92 15.81
CA ARG A 78 -5.17 2.81 15.17
C ARG A 78 -5.46 2.46 13.72
N LEU A 79 -5.07 1.27 13.25
CA LEU A 79 -5.28 0.79 11.88
C LEU A 79 -6.63 1.19 11.28
N ASN A 80 -7.74 0.84 11.93
CA ASN A 80 -9.09 1.10 11.40
C ASN A 80 -9.33 2.60 11.15
N LYS A 81 -8.83 3.48 12.02
CA LYS A 81 -8.93 4.93 11.86
C LYS A 81 -8.09 5.41 10.67
N VAL A 82 -6.85 4.93 10.56
CA VAL A 82 -5.94 5.30 9.45
C VAL A 82 -6.51 4.86 8.11
N VAL A 83 -6.97 3.61 8.01
CA VAL A 83 -7.60 3.07 6.79
C VAL A 83 -8.85 3.87 6.41
N GLN A 84 -9.70 4.20 7.38
CA GLN A 84 -10.89 5.01 7.11
C GLN A 84 -10.55 6.43 6.64
N GLN A 85 -9.49 7.04 7.18
CA GLN A 85 -9.02 8.36 6.77
C GLN A 85 -8.52 8.34 5.32
N VAL A 86 -7.68 7.37 4.96
CA VAL A 86 -7.20 7.18 3.59
C VAL A 86 -8.38 6.91 2.64
N HIS A 87 -9.31 6.04 3.03
CA HIS A 87 -10.48 5.76 2.21
C HIS A 87 -11.31 7.02 1.94
N LYS A 88 -11.68 7.78 2.98
CA LYS A 88 -12.46 9.02 2.82
C LYS A 88 -11.73 10.09 2.00
N GLY A 89 -10.41 10.20 2.15
CA GLY A 89 -9.60 11.16 1.37
C GLY A 89 -9.63 10.89 -0.12
N ASN A 90 -9.85 9.63 -0.52
CA ASN A 90 -9.68 9.16 -1.89
C ASN A 90 -10.98 8.65 -2.54
N GLN A 91 -12.15 8.91 -1.94
CA GLN A 91 -13.45 8.43 -2.47
C GLN A 91 -13.79 8.97 -3.88
N ALA A 92 -13.21 10.10 -4.27
CA ALA A 92 -13.43 10.72 -5.57
C ALA A 92 -12.32 10.42 -6.60
N ALA A 93 -11.29 9.66 -6.21
CA ALA A 93 -10.24 9.23 -7.12
C ALA A 93 -10.76 7.99 -7.88
N ASP A 94 -11.07 8.15 -9.16
CA ASP A 94 -11.42 7.03 -10.04
C ASP A 94 -10.23 6.07 -10.15
N PHE A 95 -10.47 4.77 -9.95
CA PHE A 95 -9.49 3.68 -10.11
C PHE A 95 -9.34 3.28 -11.58
#